data_AF-A0A7X7IZ01-F1
#
_entry.id   AF-A0A7X7IZ01-F1
#
_cell.length_a   1.000
_cell.length_b   1.000
_cell.length_c   1.000
_cell.angle_alpha   90.00
_cell.angle_beta   90.00
_cell.angle_gamma   90.00
#
_symmetry.space_group_name_H-M   'P 1'
#
loop_
_entity.id
_entity.type
_entity.pdbx_description
1 polymer ?
#
loop_
_entity_poly.entity_id
_entity_poly.type
_entity_poly.pdbx_seq_one_letter_code
_entity_poly.pdbx_strand_id
1 'polypeptide(L)'
;MTSQACVQRMLDGIRVLDPRIKAVVSYDAERAMTLARQADEQVSHGRIDGPLTGVPLLIKDNLCTSFGRTTCASKILESFIAPYNAHVVEKLEAAGAIIVGKTNLDE
;
A
#
# COMPACT_ATOMS: atom_id res chain seq x y z
N MET A 1 -16.43 -3.83 -9.77
CA MET A 1 -15.90 -2.65 -9.05
C MET A 1 -14.48 -2.44 -9.54
N THR A 2 -14.09 -1.23 -9.91
CA THR A 2 -12.74 -0.94 -10.44
C THR A 2 -11.72 -0.85 -9.31
N SER A 3 -10.45 -1.07 -9.62
CA SER A 3 -9.31 -0.92 -8.69
C SER A 3 -9.28 0.49 -8.10
N GLN A 4 -9.54 1.52 -8.92
CA GLN A 4 -9.68 2.91 -8.46
C GLN A 4 -10.79 3.05 -7.41
N ALA A 5 -11.95 2.43 -7.62
CA ALA A 5 -13.05 2.48 -6.65
C ALA A 5 -12.70 1.76 -5.34
N CYS A 6 -11.98 0.63 -5.41
CA CYS A 6 -11.48 -0.09 -4.25
C CYS A 6 -10.48 0.75 -3.44
N VAL A 7 -9.48 1.32 -4.12
CA VAL A 7 -8.47 2.19 -3.48
C VAL A 7 -9.12 3.42 -2.88
N GLN A 8 -10.02 4.08 -3.60
CA GLN A 8 -10.74 5.25 -3.10
C GLN A 8 -11.52 4.92 -1.82
N ARG A 9 -12.23 3.78 -1.81
CA ARG A 9 -12.96 3.33 -0.62
C ARG A 9 -12.04 3.06 0.57
N MET A 10 -10.85 2.49 0.35
CA MET A 10 -9.87 2.28 1.41
C MET A 10 -9.33 3.62 1.94
N LEU A 11 -8.97 4.55 1.07
CA LEU A 11 -8.49 5.90 1.44
C LEU A 11 -9.56 6.70 2.21
N ASP A 12 -10.81 6.63 1.78
CA ASP A 12 -11.93 7.26 2.50
C ASP A 12 -12.11 6.62 3.89
N GLY A 13 -11.97 5.30 3.99
CA GLY A 13 -11.98 4.57 5.25
C GLY A 13 -10.87 5.03 6.20
N ILE A 14 -9.64 5.13 5.71
CA ILE A 14 -8.49 5.65 6.48
C ILE A 14 -8.80 7.06 6.98
N ARG A 15 -9.24 7.96 6.09
CA ARG A 15 -9.53 9.36 6.45
C ARG A 15 -10.62 9.50 7.52
N VAL A 16 -11.65 8.67 7.47
CA VAL A 16 -12.81 8.77 8.38
C VAL A 16 -12.60 8.01 9.69
N LEU A 17 -11.97 6.84 9.64
CA LEU A 17 -11.90 5.92 10.78
C LEU A 17 -10.57 6.00 11.53
N ASP A 18 -9.46 6.18 10.82
CA ASP A 18 -8.12 6.10 11.39
C ASP A 18 -7.78 7.18 12.43
N PRO A 19 -8.37 8.41 12.41
CA PRO A 19 -8.19 9.35 13.52
C PRO A 19 -8.59 8.79 14.90
N ARG A 20 -9.49 7.79 14.93
CA ARG A 20 -9.90 7.08 16.15
C ARG A 20 -9.18 5.75 16.34
N ILE A 21 -8.98 4.98 15.27
CA ILE A 21 -8.41 3.63 15.32
C ILE A 21 -6.88 3.67 15.46
N LYS A 22 -6.21 4.62 14.80
CA LYS A 22 -4.74 4.77 14.77
C LYS A 22 -4.01 3.51 14.29
N ALA A 23 -4.56 2.87 13.26
CA ALA A 23 -4.01 1.66 12.66
C ALA A 23 -3.01 1.95 11.54
N VAL A 24 -2.99 3.15 10.95
CA VAL A 24 -2.12 3.47 9.80
C VAL A 24 -1.03 4.47 10.22
N VAL A 25 0.24 4.11 9.98
CA VAL A 25 1.39 5.00 10.23
C VAL A 25 1.57 5.98 9.09
N SER A 26 1.48 5.48 7.86
CA SER A 26 1.63 6.29 6.64
C SER A 26 0.89 5.65 5.48
N TYR A 27 0.46 6.45 4.52
CA TYR A 27 -0.11 5.99 3.25
C TYR A 27 0.23 7.00 2.16
N ASP A 28 0.26 6.53 0.91
CA ASP A 28 0.54 7.35 -0.27
C ASP A 28 -0.65 7.27 -1.24
N ALA A 29 -1.56 8.23 -1.09
CA ALA A 29 -2.81 8.27 -1.87
C ALA A 29 -2.56 8.49 -3.37
N GLU A 30 -1.57 9.30 -3.74
CA GLU A 30 -1.30 9.62 -5.14
C GLU A 30 -0.69 8.43 -5.86
N ARG A 31 0.31 7.78 -5.24
CA ARG A 31 0.90 6.55 -5.77
C ARG A 31 -0.14 5.43 -5.86
N ALA A 32 -0.93 5.23 -4.81
CA ALA A 32 -1.96 4.19 -4.79
C ALA A 32 -3.02 4.41 -5.90
N MET A 33 -3.49 5.64 -6.10
CA MET A 33 -4.46 5.96 -7.16
C MET A 33 -3.84 5.85 -8.56
N THR A 34 -2.54 6.13 -8.71
CA THR A 34 -1.82 5.93 -9.97
C THR A 34 -1.71 4.45 -10.34
N LEU A 35 -1.32 3.61 -9.39
CA LEU A 35 -1.28 2.15 -9.58
C LEU A 35 -2.68 1.58 -9.85
N ALA A 36 -3.71 2.13 -9.22
CA ALA A 36 -5.10 1.71 -9.45
C ALA A 36 -5.57 2.01 -10.88
N ARG A 37 -5.27 3.21 -11.39
CA ARG A 37 -5.54 3.59 -12.79
C ARG A 37 -4.84 2.65 -13.77
N GLN A 38 -3.57 2.36 -13.51
CA GLN A 38 -2.79 1.43 -14.34
C GLN A 38 -3.38 0.02 -14.32
N ALA A 39 -3.76 -0.49 -13.14
CA ALA A 39 -4.39 -1.81 -13.03
C ALA A 39 -5.73 -1.87 -13.78
N ASP A 40 -6.57 -0.84 -13.66
CA ASP A 40 -7.84 -0.77 -14.39
C ASP A 40 -7.63 -0.72 -15.91
N GLU A 41 -6.62 0.01 -16.37
CA GLU A 41 -6.23 0.05 -17.78
C GLU A 41 -5.77 -1.33 -18.28
N GLN A 42 -4.89 -2.03 -17.56
CA GLN A 42 -4.45 -3.37 -17.95
C GLN A 42 -5.64 -4.35 -18.03
N VAL A 43 -6.51 -4.34 -17.01
CA VAL A 43 -7.71 -5.19 -16.97
C VAL A 43 -8.64 -4.89 -18.14
N SER A 44 -8.83 -3.61 -18.51
CA SER A 44 -9.66 -3.24 -19.67
C SER A 44 -9.12 -3.75 -21.00
N HIS A 45 -7.80 -3.98 -21.09
CA HIS A 45 -7.13 -4.60 -22.23
C HIS A 45 -7.00 -6.13 -22.12
N GLY A 46 -7.66 -6.75 -21.13
CA GLY A 46 -7.64 -8.20 -20.91
C GLY A 46 -6.32 -8.73 -20.33
N ARG A 47 -5.47 -7.86 -19.76
CA ARG A 47 -4.21 -8.23 -19.12
C ARG A 47 -4.40 -8.30 -17.60
N ILE A 48 -4.27 -9.50 -17.06
CA ILE A 48 -4.32 -9.78 -15.62
C ILE A 48 -2.98 -10.39 -15.25
N ASP A 49 -2.07 -9.55 -14.74
CA ASP A 49 -0.66 -9.93 -14.52
C ASP A 49 -0.44 -10.73 -13.22
N GLY A 50 -1.48 -10.92 -12.39
CA GLY A 50 -1.39 -11.74 -11.19
C GLY A 50 -2.71 -11.94 -10.45
N PRO A 51 -2.73 -12.82 -9.43
CA PRO A 51 -3.94 -13.15 -8.69
C PRO A 51 -4.48 -12.00 -7.82
N LEU A 52 -3.70 -10.93 -7.64
CA LEU A 52 -4.06 -9.76 -6.84
C LEU A 52 -4.09 -8.47 -7.67
N THR A 53 -4.14 -8.55 -9.01
CA THR A 53 -4.19 -7.37 -9.89
C THR A 53 -5.25 -6.37 -9.41
N GLY A 54 -4.80 -5.17 -9.02
CA GLY A 54 -5.68 -4.07 -8.62
C GLY A 54 -6.20 -4.14 -7.18
N VAL A 55 -5.81 -5.15 -6.39
CA VAL A 55 -6.29 -5.33 -5.02
C VAL A 55 -5.53 -4.41 -4.05
N PRO A 56 -6.19 -3.46 -3.37
CA PRO A 56 -5.55 -2.60 -2.39
C PRO A 56 -5.31 -3.32 -1.07
N LEU A 57 -4.14 -3.09 -0.45
CA LEU A 57 -3.81 -3.59 0.87
C LEU A 57 -2.88 -2.66 1.64
N LEU A 58 -2.78 -2.88 2.96
CA LEU A 58 -1.80 -2.27 3.84
C LEU A 58 -0.82 -3.35 4.34
N ILE A 59 0.43 -2.97 4.58
CA ILE A 59 1.46 -3.87 5.13
C ILE A 59 1.96 -3.36 6.49
N LYS A 60 2.47 -4.24 7.35
CA LYS A 60 3.04 -3.80 8.63
C LYS A 60 4.27 -2.91 8.44
N ASP A 61 4.43 -1.86 9.24
CA ASP A 61 5.52 -0.88 9.09
C ASP A 61 6.93 -1.39 9.45
N ASN A 62 7.05 -2.68 9.80
CA ASN A 62 8.35 -3.38 9.91
C ASN A 62 8.75 -4.15 8.63
N LEU A 63 8.02 -3.95 7.52
CA LEU A 63 8.36 -4.51 6.21
C LEU A 63 8.95 -3.41 5.33
N CYS A 64 10.23 -3.56 4.95
CA CYS A 64 10.92 -2.59 4.09
C CYS A 64 10.19 -2.39 2.76
N THR A 65 10.06 -1.13 2.36
CA THR A 65 9.65 -0.73 1.00
C THR A 65 10.57 0.35 0.47
N SER A 66 10.88 0.28 -0.82
CA SER A 66 11.64 1.30 -1.57
C SER A 66 10.85 2.60 -1.76
N PHE A 67 9.54 2.56 -1.52
CA PHE A 67 8.67 3.73 -1.44
C PHE A 67 8.32 4.05 0.01
N GLY A 68 8.18 5.32 0.35
CA GLY A 68 7.83 5.77 1.71
C GLY A 68 8.91 5.47 2.76
N ARG A 69 8.54 5.62 4.03
CA ARG A 69 9.41 5.36 5.20
C ARG A 69 9.03 4.02 5.82
N THR A 70 10.01 3.31 6.38
CA THR A 70 9.78 2.09 7.18
C THR A 70 10.27 2.39 8.58
N THR A 71 9.37 2.64 9.53
CA THR A 71 9.75 3.19 10.84
C THR A 71 9.79 2.15 11.95
N CYS A 72 9.21 0.97 11.73
CA CYS A 72 8.97 -0.03 12.77
C CYS A 72 8.24 0.57 14.00
N ALA A 73 7.44 1.62 13.82
CA ALA A 73 6.87 2.45 14.90
C ALA A 73 7.90 3.01 15.92
N SER A 74 9.18 3.04 15.55
CA SER A 74 10.29 3.49 16.40
C SER A 74 10.76 4.89 16.01
N LYS A 75 11.10 5.70 17.02
CA LYS A 75 11.80 6.98 16.81
C LYS A 75 13.18 6.82 16.20
N ILE A 76 13.85 5.68 16.43
CA ILE A 76 15.20 5.41 15.90
C ILE A 76 15.17 5.35 14.38
N LEU A 77 14.12 4.74 13.82
CA LEU A 77 13.95 4.56 12.39
C LEU A 77 12.94 5.53 11.79
N GLU A 78 12.55 6.59 12.53
CA GLU A 78 11.47 7.47 12.09
C GLU A 78 11.76 7.94 10.66
N SER A 79 12.99 8.35 10.34
CA SER A 79 13.42 8.92 9.05
C SER A 79 14.04 7.90 8.08
N PHE A 80 13.91 6.61 8.37
CA PHE A 80 14.50 5.57 7.53
C PHE A 80 13.70 5.35 6.23
N ILE A 81 14.41 5.48 5.10
CA ILE A 81 13.92 5.12 3.77
C ILE A 81 14.73 3.90 3.34
N ALA A 82 14.06 2.76 3.17
CA ALA A 82 14.74 1.53 2.79
C ALA A 82 15.18 1.59 1.32
N PRO A 83 16.40 1.16 0.97
CA PRO A 83 16.85 1.12 -0.42
C PRO A 83 16.32 -0.09 -1.20
N TYR A 84 15.49 -0.93 -0.59
CA TYR A 84 14.96 -2.17 -1.17
C TYR A 84 13.57 -2.52 -0.61
N ASN A 85 12.86 -3.40 -1.32
CA ASN A 85 11.62 -4.01 -0.86
C ASN A 85 11.92 -5.31 -0.10
N ALA A 86 11.20 -5.57 0.99
CA ALA A 86 11.21 -6.91 1.59
C ALA A 86 10.68 -7.95 0.59
N HIS A 87 11.20 -9.18 0.62
CA HIS A 87 10.84 -10.20 -0.37
C HIS A 87 9.33 -10.49 -0.47
N VAL A 88 8.60 -10.37 0.64
CA VAL A 88 7.13 -10.51 0.65
C VAL A 88 6.42 -9.34 -0.04
N VAL A 89 6.97 -8.13 0.05
CA VAL A 89 6.47 -6.94 -0.66
C VAL A 89 6.64 -7.15 -2.17
N GLU A 90 7.82 -7.60 -2.60
CA GLU A 90 8.08 -7.92 -4.01
C GLU A 90 7.09 -8.95 -4.55
N LYS A 91 6.79 -10.00 -3.77
CA LYS A 91 5.80 -11.01 -4.15
C LYS A 91 4.39 -10.45 -4.27
N LEU A 92 3.99 -9.55 -3.38
CA LEU A 92 2.68 -8.91 -3.43
C LEU A 92 2.56 -7.99 -4.65
N GLU A 93 3.59 -7.18 -4.91
CA GLU A 93 3.64 -6.30 -6.09
C GLU A 93 3.66 -7.12 -7.40
N ALA A 94 4.45 -8.20 -7.46
CA ALA A 94 4.46 -9.11 -8.60
C ALA A 94 3.12 -9.83 -8.82
N ALA A 95 2.34 -10.05 -7.75
CA ALA A 95 0.97 -10.56 -7.85
C ALA A 95 -0.04 -9.49 -8.30
N GLY A 96 0.39 -8.24 -8.48
CA GLY A 96 -0.43 -7.11 -8.93
C GLY A 96 -1.13 -6.34 -7.81
N ALA A 97 -0.77 -6.58 -6.54
CA ALA A 97 -1.37 -5.89 -5.42
C ALA A 97 -0.93 -4.41 -5.34
N ILE A 98 -1.84 -3.56 -4.84
CA ILE A 98 -1.58 -2.13 -4.63
C ILE A 98 -1.36 -1.91 -3.14
N ILE A 99 -0.09 -1.74 -2.75
CA ILE A 99 0.25 -1.40 -1.36
C ILE A 99 -0.05 0.08 -1.14
N VAL A 100 -1.12 0.38 -0.40
CA VAL A 100 -1.61 1.74 -0.16
C VAL A 100 -0.79 2.47 0.91
N GLY A 101 -0.29 1.72 1.89
CA GLY A 101 0.37 2.29 3.06
C GLY A 101 0.84 1.25 4.05
N LYS A 102 1.30 1.74 5.21
CA LYS A 102 1.87 0.95 6.29
C LYS A 102 1.07 1.06 7.58
N THR A 103 0.84 -0.07 8.23
CA THR A 103 0.11 -0.14 9.50
C THR A 103 1.01 0.03 10.71
N ASN A 104 0.42 0.50 11.79
CA ASN A 104 1.04 0.61 13.10
C ASN A 104 1.36 -0.75 13.71
N LEU A 105 2.24 -0.74 14.70
CA LEU A 105 2.75 -1.87 15.46
C LEU A 105 3.38 -1.39 16.78
N ASP A 106 3.62 -2.31 17.70
CA ASP A 106 4.56 -2.09 18.81
C ASP A 106 6.00 -1.98 18.29
N GLU A 107 6.82 -1.20 19.02
CA GLU A 107 8.28 -1.10 18.81
C GLU A 107 9.00 -2.40 19.19
#